data_AF-A0A1B9G9Y1-F1
#
_entry.id   AF-A0A1B9G9Y1-F1
#
_cell.length_a   1.000
_cell.length_b   1.000
_cell.length_c   1.000
_cell.angle_alpha   90.00
_cell.angle_beta   90.00
_cell.angle_gamma   90.00
#
_symmetry.space_group_name_H-M   'P 1'
#
loop_
_entity.id
_entity.type
_entity.pdbx_description
1 polymer ?
#
loop_
_entity_poly.entity_id
_entity_poly.type
_entity_poly.pdbx_seq_one_letter_code
_entity_poly.pdbx_strand_id
1 'polypeptide(L)'
;MQTISQGAFGAKGLRRSRSLSRRILQSYRKHISMIRLHWGFPIPIELDADDLRTLLSFLDFGKPTEPTSIADWKKLLKMSDKFDCPTLKDRIRDNAKLTAFDKPWESFCLASNLNDEESAKNTLKLMAGNIDAKDICL
;
A
#
# COMPACT_ATOMS: atom_id res chain seq x y z
N MET A 1 53.79 -7.83 50.78
CA MET A 1 54.73 -8.88 50.34
C MET A 1 54.53 -9.11 48.85
N GLN A 2 55.62 -8.99 48.10
CA GLN A 2 55.75 -9.18 46.65
C GLN A 2 55.79 -10.67 46.25
N THR A 3 55.40 -10.95 45.00
CA THR A 3 56.03 -11.80 43.94
C THR A 3 54.92 -12.12 42.91
N ILE A 4 54.80 -11.51 41.72
CA ILE A 4 55.59 -11.57 40.47
C ILE A 4 55.97 -13.00 40.02
N SER A 5 55.43 -13.41 38.85
CA SER A 5 56.13 -14.02 37.68
C SER A 5 55.11 -14.80 36.83
N GLN A 6 54.67 -14.31 35.66
CA GLN A 6 55.31 -14.35 34.33
C GLN A 6 55.39 -15.72 33.64
N GLY A 7 54.98 -15.74 32.36
CA GLY A 7 55.28 -16.76 31.34
C GLY A 7 54.02 -17.47 30.81
N ALA A 8 53.73 -17.60 29.51
CA ALA A 8 54.55 -17.38 28.33
C ALA A 8 53.71 -17.15 27.06
N PHE A 9 54.39 -16.52 26.10
CA PHE A 9 54.02 -16.22 24.72
C PHE A 9 53.76 -17.46 23.85
N GLY A 10 52.89 -17.28 22.85
CA GLY A 10 53.27 -17.55 21.46
C GLY A 10 52.45 -18.60 20.70
N ALA A 11 51.61 -18.13 19.76
CA ALA A 11 51.52 -18.72 18.41
C ALA A 11 50.82 -17.74 17.46
N LYS A 12 51.60 -17.23 16.50
CA LYS A 12 51.13 -16.51 15.31
C LYS A 12 50.38 -17.49 14.40
N GLY A 13 49.20 -17.09 13.94
CA GLY A 13 48.40 -17.87 12.97
C GLY A 13 47.65 -16.95 12.02
N LEU A 14 48.37 -16.42 11.02
CA LEU A 14 47.81 -15.75 9.85
C LEU A 14 46.94 -16.75 9.07
N ARG A 15 45.61 -16.57 9.03
CA ARG A 15 44.78 -17.03 7.91
C ARG A 15 43.64 -16.04 7.63
N ARG A 16 43.90 -15.23 6.58
CA ARG A 16 42.99 -14.86 5.49
C ARG A 16 41.50 -15.00 5.83
N SER A 17 40.81 -13.87 6.03
CA SER A 17 40.05 -13.22 4.95
C SER A 17 39.20 -14.21 4.16
N ARG A 18 37.90 -14.25 4.50
CA ARG A 18 36.73 -14.48 3.62
C ARG A 18 35.52 -14.86 4.46
N SER A 19 34.71 -13.88 4.88
CA SER A 19 33.26 -14.10 5.06
C SER A 19 32.42 -12.83 5.29
N LEU A 20 32.96 -11.62 5.10
CA LEU A 20 32.19 -10.36 5.19
C LEU A 20 31.33 -10.05 3.95
N SER A 21 31.04 -11.04 3.10
CA SER A 21 30.18 -10.88 1.91
C SER A 21 28.92 -11.75 1.96
N ARG A 22 28.36 -12.00 3.16
CA ARG A 22 27.03 -12.63 3.31
C ARG A 22 26.02 -11.81 4.10
N ARG A 23 26.28 -10.52 4.34
CA ARG A 23 25.31 -9.60 4.99
C ARG A 23 24.73 -8.51 4.09
N ILE A 24 25.06 -8.50 2.80
CA ILE A 24 24.50 -7.51 1.84
C ILE A 24 23.43 -8.14 0.91
N LEU A 25 23.20 -9.45 0.98
CA LEU A 25 22.14 -10.14 0.23
C LEU A 25 20.97 -10.60 1.12
N GLN A 26 20.65 -9.84 2.17
CA GLN A 26 19.37 -9.94 2.89
C GLN A 26 18.54 -8.66 2.82
N SER A 27 18.96 -7.68 2.00
CA SER A 27 18.28 -6.38 1.86
C SER A 27 17.32 -6.29 0.67
N TYR A 28 17.13 -7.37 -0.10
CA TYR A 28 16.27 -7.39 -1.30
C TYR A 28 15.28 -8.55 -1.30
N ARG A 29 14.68 -8.85 -0.13
CA ARG A 29 13.46 -9.67 -0.09
C ARG A 29 12.25 -8.77 -0.37
N LYS A 30 12.27 -8.08 -1.52
CA LYS A 30 11.07 -7.44 -2.05
C LYS A 30 10.12 -8.55 -2.47
N HIS A 31 8.97 -8.58 -1.82
CA HIS A 31 7.90 -9.53 -2.02
C HIS A 31 7.32 -9.37 -3.43
N ILE A 32 7.92 -10.03 -4.43
CA ILE A 32 7.31 -10.17 -5.76
C ILE A 32 6.25 -11.26 -5.65
N SER A 33 5.00 -10.87 -5.51
CA SER A 33 3.84 -11.75 -5.67
C SER A 33 3.68 -12.12 -7.15
N MET A 34 3.87 -13.41 -7.46
CA MET A 34 3.93 -13.94 -8.82
C MET A 34 2.58 -14.52 -9.24
N ILE A 35 1.90 -13.88 -10.19
CA ILE A 35 0.66 -14.40 -10.81
C ILE A 35 1.06 -15.20 -12.06
N ARG A 36 0.70 -16.49 -12.14
CA ARG A 36 0.84 -17.31 -13.36
C ARG A 36 -0.39 -17.11 -14.25
N LEU A 37 -0.26 -16.30 -15.29
CA LEU A 37 -1.19 -16.30 -16.41
C LEU A 37 -0.71 -17.29 -17.49
N HIS A 38 -1.62 -17.77 -18.33
CA HIS A 38 -1.46 -18.92 -19.25
C HIS A 38 -0.40 -18.75 -20.36
N TRP A 39 0.39 -17.68 -20.31
CA TRP A 39 1.58 -17.41 -21.11
C TRP A 39 2.73 -17.23 -20.12
N GLY A 40 3.59 -18.25 -19.98
CA GLY A 40 4.50 -18.49 -18.85
C GLY A 40 5.60 -17.47 -18.55
N PHE A 41 5.41 -16.20 -18.87
CA PHE A 41 6.29 -15.11 -18.49
C PHE A 41 5.77 -14.43 -17.22
N PRO A 42 6.60 -14.35 -16.16
CA PRO A 42 6.23 -13.59 -14.98
C PRO A 42 6.12 -12.12 -15.36
N ILE A 43 4.99 -11.49 -15.04
CA ILE A 43 4.84 -10.03 -15.19
C ILE A 43 5.60 -9.40 -14.02
N PRO A 44 6.66 -8.60 -14.27
CA PRO A 44 7.36 -7.92 -13.20
C PRO A 44 6.45 -6.83 -12.64
N ILE A 45 5.86 -7.10 -11.47
CA ILE A 45 5.02 -6.14 -10.74
C ILE A 45 5.86 -5.57 -9.60
N GLU A 46 6.17 -4.28 -9.67
CA GLU A 46 6.81 -3.53 -8.59
C GLU A 46 5.75 -3.05 -7.59
N LEU A 47 5.15 -4.00 -6.87
CA LEU A 47 4.26 -3.75 -5.75
C LEU A 47 4.62 -4.72 -4.63
N ASP A 48 4.34 -4.32 -3.39
CA ASP A 48 4.43 -5.26 -2.29
C ASP A 48 3.33 -6.33 -2.41
N ALA A 49 3.57 -7.52 -1.86
CA ALA A 49 2.62 -8.63 -2.00
C ALA A 49 1.27 -8.32 -1.35
N ASP A 50 1.27 -7.57 -0.25
CA ASP A 50 0.04 -7.20 0.45
C ASP A 50 -0.74 -6.14 -0.32
N ASP A 51 -0.06 -5.14 -0.86
CA ASP A 51 -0.65 -4.15 -1.76
C ASP A 51 -1.27 -4.80 -3.01
N LEU A 52 -0.57 -5.78 -3.61
CA LEU A 52 -1.09 -6.50 -4.77
C LEU A 52 -2.31 -7.34 -4.39
N ARG A 53 -2.32 -7.97 -3.22
CA ARG A 53 -3.49 -8.71 -2.72
C ARG A 53 -4.68 -7.78 -2.52
N THR A 54 -4.47 -6.61 -1.92
CA THR A 54 -5.54 -5.62 -1.75
C THR A 54 -6.08 -5.18 -3.10
N LEU A 55 -5.21 -4.82 -4.04
CA LEU A 55 -5.59 -4.44 -5.41
C LEU A 55 -6.41 -5.55 -6.09
N LEU A 56 -5.91 -6.78 -6.11
CA LEU A 56 -6.59 -7.92 -6.72
C LEU A 56 -7.91 -8.23 -6.04
N SER A 57 -7.96 -8.20 -4.71
CA SER A 57 -9.20 -8.44 -3.96
C SER A 57 -10.27 -7.38 -4.26
N PHE A 58 -9.82 -6.16 -4.56
CA PHE A 58 -10.70 -5.06 -4.89
C PHE A 58 -11.11 -5.05 -6.36
N LEU A 59 -10.35 -5.70 -7.25
CA LEU A 59 -10.70 -5.91 -8.66
C LEU A 59 -11.55 -7.16 -8.86
N ASP A 60 -11.37 -8.18 -8.03
CA ASP A 60 -12.19 -9.38 -8.05
C ASP A 60 -13.66 -9.01 -7.76
N PHE A 61 -14.59 -9.68 -8.44
CA PHE A 61 -16.04 -9.48 -8.25
C PHE A 61 -16.57 -10.22 -7.02
N GLY A 62 -15.68 -10.87 -6.25
CA GLY A 62 -15.99 -11.47 -4.96
C GLY A 62 -16.36 -10.42 -3.91
N LYS A 63 -16.22 -10.78 -2.62
CA LYS A 63 -16.46 -9.86 -1.50
C LYS A 63 -15.16 -9.07 -1.28
N PRO A 64 -14.99 -7.86 -1.84
CA PRO A 64 -13.74 -7.13 -1.69
C PRO A 64 -13.52 -6.85 -0.20
N THR A 65 -12.27 -6.95 0.24
CA THR A 65 -11.93 -6.44 1.57
C THR A 65 -11.91 -4.93 1.43
N GLU A 66 -13.01 -4.29 1.84
CA GLU A 66 -13.13 -2.83 1.77
C GLU A 66 -12.05 -2.17 2.62
N PRO A 67 -11.31 -1.19 2.08
CA PRO A 67 -10.38 -0.41 2.85
C PRO A 67 -11.08 0.29 4.01
N THR A 68 -10.56 0.09 5.22
CA THR A 68 -11.15 0.66 6.44
C THR A 68 -10.71 2.10 6.69
N SER A 69 -9.62 2.54 6.03
CA SER A 69 -9.02 3.86 6.23
C SER A 69 -8.90 4.64 4.92
N ILE A 70 -8.99 5.96 5.02
CA ILE A 70 -8.76 6.86 3.88
C ILE A 70 -7.34 6.72 3.30
N ALA A 71 -6.36 6.36 4.14
CA ALA A 71 -4.98 6.16 3.68
C ALA A 71 -4.91 4.98 2.70
N ASP A 72 -5.66 3.91 2.96
CA ASP A 72 -5.70 2.74 2.10
C ASP A 72 -6.48 3.02 0.81
N TRP A 73 -7.57 3.77 0.88
CA TRP A 73 -8.25 4.28 -0.32
C TRP A 73 -7.33 5.13 -1.22
N LYS A 74 -6.52 6.02 -0.62
CA LYS A 74 -5.52 6.80 -1.36
C LYS A 74 -4.43 5.93 -1.98
N LYS A 75 -4.01 4.86 -1.30
CA LYS A 75 -3.05 3.89 -1.87
C LYS A 75 -3.65 3.19 -3.08
N LEU A 76 -4.90 2.71 -2.99
CA LEU A 76 -5.60 2.10 -4.12
C LEU A 76 -5.75 3.05 -5.30
N LEU A 77 -6.04 4.33 -5.04
CA LEU A 77 -6.11 5.32 -6.10
C LEU A 77 -4.75 5.50 -6.80
N LYS A 78 -3.65 5.59 -6.06
CA LYS A 78 -2.30 5.63 -6.65
C LYS A 78 -1.97 4.39 -7.46
N MET A 79 -2.42 3.20 -7.02
CA MET A 79 -2.26 1.96 -7.79
C MET A 79 -3.10 1.99 -9.05
N SER A 80 -4.33 2.50 -8.99
CA SER A 80 -5.18 2.71 -10.16
C SER A 80 -4.49 3.58 -11.21
N ASP A 81 -3.88 4.68 -10.81
CA ASP A 81 -3.12 5.56 -11.71
C ASP A 81 -1.89 4.84 -12.29
N LYS A 82 -1.15 4.10 -11.45
CA LYS A 82 0.07 3.38 -11.86
C LYS A 82 -0.22 2.29 -12.88
N PHE A 83 -1.34 1.58 -12.74
CA PHE A 83 -1.72 0.45 -13.58
C PHE A 83 -2.78 0.79 -14.63
N ASP A 84 -3.12 2.07 -14.78
CA ASP A 84 -4.17 2.59 -15.67
C ASP A 84 -5.48 1.77 -15.60
N CYS A 85 -5.98 1.61 -14.37
CA CYS A 85 -7.18 0.81 -14.11
C CYS A 85 -8.39 1.72 -13.80
N PRO A 86 -9.16 2.15 -14.82
CA PRO A 86 -10.27 3.10 -14.63
C PRO A 86 -11.41 2.51 -13.78
N THR A 87 -11.68 1.20 -13.91
CA THR A 87 -12.71 0.51 -13.12
C THR A 87 -12.48 0.64 -11.61
N LEU A 88 -11.21 0.70 -11.19
CA LEU A 88 -10.86 0.94 -9.79
C LEU A 88 -11.25 2.36 -9.35
N LYS A 89 -11.03 3.37 -10.20
CA LYS A 89 -11.44 4.75 -9.90
C LYS A 89 -12.94 4.88 -9.77
N ASP A 90 -13.69 4.23 -10.67
CA ASP A 90 -15.15 4.27 -10.63
C ASP A 90 -15.67 3.65 -9.34
N ARG A 91 -15.14 2.49 -8.92
CA ARG A 91 -15.49 1.88 -7.62
C ARG A 91 -15.13 2.76 -6.43
N ILE A 92 -13.97 3.42 -6.44
CA ILE A 92 -13.58 4.36 -5.37
C ILE A 92 -14.55 5.55 -5.35
N ARG A 93 -14.97 6.06 -6.52
CA ARG A 93 -15.95 7.14 -6.64
C ARG A 93 -17.31 6.73 -6.08
N ASP A 94 -17.80 5.55 -6.44
CA ASP A 94 -19.08 5.01 -5.94
C ASP A 94 -19.03 4.85 -4.42
N ASN A 95 -17.93 4.31 -3.89
CA ASN A 95 -17.75 4.20 -2.44
C ASN A 95 -17.68 5.58 -1.75
N ALA A 96 -17.04 6.58 -2.35
CA ALA A 96 -17.03 7.93 -1.82
C ALA A 96 -18.47 8.48 -1.72
N LYS A 97 -19.32 8.26 -2.73
CA LYS A 97 -20.72 8.67 -2.68
C LYS A 97 -21.49 7.97 -1.56
N LEU A 98 -21.32 6.65 -1.40
CA LEU A 98 -21.99 5.87 -0.35
C LEU A 98 -21.58 6.31 1.06
N THR A 99 -20.30 6.62 1.26
CA THR A 99 -19.74 7.02 2.56
C THR A 99 -19.90 8.51 2.86
N ALA A 100 -20.47 9.30 1.93
CA ALA A 100 -20.66 10.74 2.10
C ALA A 100 -21.53 11.09 3.31
N PHE A 101 -22.47 10.21 3.68
CA PHE A 101 -23.35 10.41 4.83
C PHE A 101 -22.69 10.14 6.16
N ASP A 102 -22.07 8.97 6.30
CA ASP A 102 -21.47 8.55 7.55
C ASP A 102 -20.20 9.34 7.85
N LYS A 103 -19.44 9.65 6.80
CA LYS A 103 -18.10 10.25 6.89
C LYS A 103 -17.87 11.26 5.78
N PRO A 104 -18.59 12.40 5.77
CA PRO A 104 -18.49 13.38 4.69
C PRO A 104 -17.08 13.90 4.47
N TRP A 105 -16.27 13.98 5.53
CA TRP A 105 -14.88 14.46 5.43
C TRP A 105 -13.98 13.49 4.68
N GLU A 106 -14.16 12.18 4.91
CA GLU A 106 -13.41 11.17 4.18
C GLU A 106 -13.84 11.16 2.71
N SER A 107 -15.15 11.23 2.46
CA SER A 107 -15.71 11.30 1.11
C SER A 107 -15.24 12.54 0.32
N PHE A 108 -15.27 13.74 0.94
CA PHE A 108 -14.73 14.96 0.34
C PHE A 108 -13.27 14.81 -0.06
N CYS A 109 -12.45 14.27 0.86
CA CYS A 109 -11.05 14.04 0.59
C CYS A 109 -10.85 13.05 -0.58
N LEU A 110 -11.68 12.00 -0.69
CA LEU A 110 -11.61 11.06 -1.82
C LEU A 110 -12.03 11.71 -3.14
N ALA A 111 -13.15 12.42 -3.16
CA ALA A 111 -13.63 13.16 -4.33
C ALA A 111 -12.60 14.18 -4.82
N SER A 112 -11.94 14.89 -3.90
CA SER A 112 -10.86 15.83 -4.23
C SER A 112 -9.65 15.14 -4.87
N ASN A 113 -9.24 13.95 -4.39
CA ASN A 113 -8.15 13.20 -5.02
C ASN A 113 -8.55 12.63 -6.39
N LEU A 114 -9.84 12.37 -6.61
CA LEU A 114 -10.40 11.94 -7.89
C LEU A 114 -10.61 13.10 -8.89
N ASN A 115 -10.36 14.35 -8.49
CA ASN A 115 -10.75 15.57 -9.21
C ASN A 115 -12.24 15.59 -9.57
N ASP A 116 -13.09 14.97 -8.75
CA ASP A 116 -14.54 15.00 -8.90
C ASP A 116 -15.10 16.21 -8.15
N GLU A 117 -15.09 17.36 -8.82
CA GLU A 117 -15.49 18.65 -8.25
C GLU A 117 -16.96 18.66 -7.81
N GLU A 118 -17.84 17.95 -8.54
CA GLU A 118 -19.27 17.88 -8.23
C GLU A 118 -19.49 17.10 -6.92
N SER A 119 -18.90 15.90 -6.80
CA SER A 119 -18.98 15.10 -5.58
C SER A 119 -18.35 15.83 -4.38
N ALA A 120 -17.24 16.56 -4.59
CA ALA A 120 -16.59 17.36 -3.55
C ALA A 120 -17.49 18.53 -3.09
N LYS A 121 -18.16 19.22 -4.01
CA LYS A 121 -19.12 20.29 -3.66
C LYS A 121 -20.32 19.72 -2.91
N ASN A 122 -20.85 18.59 -3.33
CA ASN A 122 -22.02 17.98 -2.71
C ASN A 122 -21.71 17.52 -1.28
N THR A 123 -20.54 16.93 -1.04
CA THR A 123 -20.09 16.58 0.32
C THR A 123 -19.90 17.80 1.21
N LEU A 124 -19.35 18.91 0.69
CA LEU A 124 -19.25 20.16 1.46
C LEU A 124 -20.62 20.73 1.84
N LYS A 125 -21.60 20.67 0.93
CA LYS A 125 -22.97 21.10 1.23
C LYS A 125 -23.63 20.22 2.29
N LEU A 126 -23.38 18.91 2.25
CA LEU A 126 -23.82 17.97 3.29
C LEU A 126 -23.22 18.35 4.66
N MET A 127 -21.91 18.60 4.73
CA MET A 127 -21.26 19.05 5.97
C MET A 127 -21.83 20.36 6.52
N ALA A 128 -22.19 21.29 5.64
CA ALA A 128 -22.75 22.57 6.01
C ALA A 128 -24.20 22.47 6.52
N GLY A 129 -24.84 21.29 6.41
CA GLY A 129 -26.25 21.10 6.76
C GLY A 129 -27.22 21.76 5.76
N ASN A 130 -26.75 22.09 4.57
CA ASN A 130 -27.53 22.80 3.55
C ASN A 130 -28.34 21.87 2.64
N ILE A 131 -28.20 20.55 2.79
CA ILE A 131 -28.79 19.55 1.92
C ILE A 131 -29.27 18.35 2.75
N ASP A 132 -30.46 17.85 2.44
CA ASP A 132 -30.98 16.59 2.95
C ASP A 132 -30.43 15.40 2.18
N ALA A 133 -30.30 14.25 2.84
CA ALA A 133 -29.72 13.04 2.27
C ALA A 133 -30.35 12.55 0.96
N LYS A 134 -31.57 13.00 0.67
CA LYS A 134 -32.31 12.64 -0.53
C LYS A 134 -31.76 13.28 -1.80
N ASP A 135 -31.04 14.39 -1.70
CA ASP A 135 -30.59 15.14 -2.88
C ASP A 135 -29.20 14.72 -3.38
N ILE A 136 -28.54 13.79 -2.68
CA ILE A 136 -27.15 13.36 -2.97
C ILE A 136 -27.11 11.98 -3.64
N CYS A 137 -28.18 11.19 -3.53
CA CYS A 137 -28.33 9.91 -4.21
C CYS A 137 -29.05 10.09 -5.56
N LEU A 138 -28.28 10.33 -6.63
CA LEU A 138 -28.68 10.13 -8.02
C LEU A 138 -27.72 9.13 -8.69
#